data_AF-A0A9K3D8Z9-F1
#
_entry.id   AF-A0A9K3D8Z9-F1
#
_cell.length_a   1.000
_cell.length_b   1.000
_cell.length_c   1.000
_cell.angle_alpha   90.00
_cell.angle_beta   90.00
_cell.angle_gamma   90.00
#
_symmetry.space_group_name_H-M   'P 1'
#
loop_
_entity.id
_entity.type
_entity.pdbx_description
1 polymer ?
#
loop_
_entity_poly.entity_id
_entity_poly.type
_entity_poly.pdbx_seq_one_letter_code
_entity_poly.pdbx_strand_id
1 'polypeptide(L)'
;MLTAPLVGECPSSLIVEVDQIIDNKTNLCILANVVETIVAKDIMKEGSTNVELEKFNPALFSFAGPSYFGVSERSGIPWKADPYDGIDSPPPLNG
;
A
#
# COMPACT_ATOMS: atom_id res chain seq x y z
N MET A 1 11.18 -26.10 1.13
CA MET A 1 10.52 -24.88 1.64
C MET A 1 9.12 -24.89 1.07
N LEU A 2 8.08 -24.94 1.91
CA LEU A 2 6.70 -24.89 1.45
C LEU A 2 6.29 -23.41 1.40
N THR A 3 6.25 -22.84 0.20
CA THR A 3 5.74 -21.49 -0.02
C THR A 3 4.22 -21.51 -0.02
N ALA A 4 3.58 -20.55 0.65
CA ALA A 4 2.13 -20.35 0.53
C ALA A 4 1.77 -20.13 -0.96
N PRO A 5 0.63 -20.68 -1.43
CA PRO A 5 0.25 -20.52 -2.82
C PRO A 5 -0.09 -19.06 -3.14
N LEU A 6 0.25 -18.64 -4.35
CA LEU A 6 -0.10 -17.33 -4.89
C LEU A 6 -1.37 -17.45 -5.75
N VAL A 7 -2.13 -16.35 -5.84
CA VAL A 7 -3.22 -16.19 -6.81
C VAL A 7 -2.63 -15.56 -8.06
N GLY A 8 -2.52 -16.33 -9.15
CA GLY A 8 -1.82 -15.91 -10.36
C GLY A 8 -2.47 -14.73 -11.08
N GLU A 9 -3.77 -14.52 -10.88
CA GLU A 9 -4.55 -13.41 -11.44
C GLU A 9 -4.34 -12.09 -10.68
N CYS A 10 -3.77 -12.12 -9.47
CA CYS A 10 -3.48 -10.91 -8.70
C CYS A 10 -2.27 -10.17 -9.31
N PRO A 11 -2.39 -8.86 -9.60
CA PRO A 11 -1.32 -8.10 -10.27
C PRO A 11 -0.09 -7.86 -9.39
N SER A 12 -0.21 -8.08 -8.08
CA SER A 12 0.93 -8.09 -7.14
C SER A 12 0.71 -9.11 -6.03
N SER A 13 1.79 -9.64 -5.47
CA SER A 13 1.79 -10.51 -4.30
C SER A 13 2.96 -10.21 -3.38
N LEU A 14 2.75 -10.37 -2.07
CA LEU A 14 3.79 -10.30 -1.06
C LEU A 14 4.02 -11.69 -0.49
N ILE A 15 5.27 -12.15 -0.53
CA ILE A 15 5.69 -13.34 0.21
C ILE A 15 6.23 -12.83 1.54
N VAL A 16 5.72 -13.39 2.63
CA VAL A 16 6.03 -12.93 3.99
C VAL A 16 6.45 -14.09 4.88
N GLU A 17 7.31 -13.80 5.84
CA GLU A 17 7.66 -14.67 6.95
C GLU A 17 6.98 -14.14 8.22
N VAL A 18 6.15 -14.96 8.87
CA VAL A 18 5.44 -14.56 10.09
C VAL A 18 6.44 -14.39 11.23
N ASP A 19 6.46 -13.19 11.80
CA ASP A 19 7.31 -12.84 12.94
C ASP A 19 6.54 -13.02 14.26
N GLN A 20 5.33 -12.47 14.34
CA GLN A 20 4.52 -12.50 15.54
C GLN A 20 3.04 -12.67 15.23
N ILE A 21 2.33 -13.39 16.10
CA ILE A 21 0.87 -13.48 16.10
C ILE A 21 0.35 -12.92 17.42
N ILE A 22 -0.52 -11.92 17.35
CA ILE A 22 -1.18 -11.29 18.48
C ILE A 22 -2.67 -11.65 18.43
N ASP A 23 -3.12 -12.44 19.41
CA ASP A 23 -4.53 -12.80 19.56
C ASP A 23 -5.26 -11.76 20.42
N ASN A 24 -6.26 -11.09 19.85
CA ASN A 24 -7.11 -10.12 20.56
C ASN A 24 -8.51 -10.67 20.90
N LYS A 25 -8.65 -12.01 20.98
CA LYS A 25 -9.88 -12.81 21.23
C LYS A 25 -10.90 -12.82 20.11
N THR A 26 -10.94 -11.78 19.29
CA THR A 26 -11.92 -11.64 18.18
C THR A 26 -11.27 -11.76 16.81
N ASN A 27 -9.98 -11.46 16.73
CA ASN A 27 -9.18 -11.44 15.53
C ASN A 27 -7.73 -11.84 15.86
N LEU A 28 -7.02 -12.32 14.84
CA LEU A 28 -5.58 -12.50 14.89
C LEU A 28 -4.92 -11.33 14.14
N CYS A 29 -4.05 -10.60 14.82
CA CYS A 29 -3.15 -9.65 14.17
C CYS A 29 -1.82 -10.36 13.90
N ILE A 30 -1.45 -10.45 12.63
CA ILE A 30 -0.24 -11.14 12.18
C ILE A 30 0.76 -10.06 11.76
N LEU A 31 1.91 -10.04 12.42
CA LEU A 31 3.06 -9.25 12.03
C LEU A 31 4.01 -10.16 11.25
N ALA A 32 4.40 -9.73 10.06
CA ALA A 32 5.22 -10.54 9.16
C ALA A 32 6.22 -9.66 8.41
N ASN A 33 7.41 -10.21 8.18
CA ASN A 33 8.45 -9.59 7.39
C ASN A 33 8.22 -9.90 5.91
N VAL A 34 8.23 -8.88 5.06
CA VAL A 34 8.17 -9.08 3.60
C VAL A 34 9.53 -9.59 3.13
N VAL A 35 9.56 -10.82 2.63
CA VAL A 35 10.79 -11.44 2.11
C VAL A 35 10.92 -11.27 0.60
N GLU A 36 9.79 -11.20 -0.10
CA GLU A 36 9.76 -10.98 -1.55
C GLU A 36 8.48 -10.23 -1.96
N THR A 37 8.59 -9.41 -3.00
CA THR A 37 7.47 -8.72 -3.63
C THR A 37 7.46 -9.05 -5.11
N ILE A 38 6.34 -9.62 -5.57
CA ILE A 38 6.13 -10.01 -6.97
C ILE A 38 5.12 -9.03 -7.55
N VAL A 39 5.45 -8.41 -8.69
CA VAL A 39 4.59 -7.44 -9.35
C VAL A 39 4.56 -7.75 -10.85
N ALA A 40 3.37 -7.72 -11.44
CA ALA A 40 3.20 -7.89 -12.88
C ALA A 40 3.92 -6.76 -13.64
N LYS A 41 4.62 -7.10 -14.71
CA LYS A 41 5.49 -6.13 -15.42
C LYS A 41 4.72 -5.02 -16.13
N ASP A 42 3.51 -5.32 -16.58
CA ASP A 42 2.63 -4.43 -17.33
C ASP A 42 2.06 -3.28 -16.49
N ILE A 43 1.97 -3.48 -15.17
CA ILE A 43 1.57 -2.44 -14.20
C ILE A 43 2.74 -1.61 -13.67
N MET A 44 3.97 -1.95 -14.04
CA MET A 44 5.15 -1.16 -13.67
C MET A 44 5.29 0.03 -14.61
N LYS A 45 5.72 1.16 -14.06
CA LYS A 45 6.10 2.31 -14.87
C LYS A 45 7.39 2.01 -15.61
N GLU A 46 7.41 2.29 -16.91
CA GLU A 46 8.57 2.03 -17.77
C GLU A 46 9.85 2.67 -17.20
N GLY A 47 10.91 1.86 -17.08
CA GLY A 47 12.20 2.30 -16.52
C GLY A 47 12.19 2.62 -15.02
N SER A 48 11.16 2.20 -14.27
CA SER A 48 10.98 2.55 -12.86
C SER A 48 10.68 1.33 -11.99
N THR A 49 10.94 1.47 -10.68
CA THR A 49 10.48 0.55 -9.64
C THR A 49 9.09 0.90 -9.11
N ASN A 50 8.42 1.90 -9.70
CA ASN A 50 7.12 2.36 -9.28
C ASN A 50 5.99 1.66 -10.04
N VAL A 51 4.90 1.41 -9.34
CA VAL A 51 3.64 0.89 -9.91
C VAL A 51 2.82 2.04 -10.50
N GLU A 52 2.27 1.82 -11.69
CA GLU A 52 1.23 2.67 -12.27
C GLU A 52 -0.12 2.32 -11.63
N LEU A 53 -0.56 3.13 -10.66
CA LEU A 53 -1.77 2.87 -9.87
C LEU A 53 -3.03 2.67 -10.71
N GLU A 54 -3.14 3.37 -11.83
CA GLU A 54 -4.27 3.24 -12.76
C GLU A 54 -4.33 1.84 -13.39
N LYS A 55 -3.18 1.22 -13.65
CA LYS A 55 -3.10 -0.16 -14.15
C LYS A 55 -3.21 -1.19 -13.04
N PHE A 56 -2.68 -0.89 -11.85
CA PHE A 56 -2.79 -1.77 -10.68
C PHE A 56 -4.23 -1.91 -10.20
N ASN A 57 -5.00 -0.82 -10.25
CA ASN A 57 -6.43 -0.74 -9.95
C ASN A 57 -6.88 -1.61 -8.75
N PRO A 58 -6.34 -1.37 -7.54
CA PRO A 58 -6.69 -2.17 -6.37
C PRO A 58 -8.14 -1.91 -5.95
N ALA A 59 -8.80 -2.97 -5.46
CA ALA A 59 -10.12 -2.85 -4.85
C ALA A 59 -10.01 -2.25 -3.45
N LEU A 60 -10.73 -1.16 -3.21
CA LEU A 60 -10.87 -0.51 -1.91
C LEU A 60 -12.17 -0.96 -1.25
N PHE A 61 -12.13 -1.36 0.02
CA PHE A 61 -13.32 -1.78 0.77
C PHE A 61 -13.66 -0.79 1.89
N SER A 62 -14.94 -0.44 2.02
CA SER A 62 -15.44 0.41 3.11
C SER A 62 -16.32 -0.38 4.07
N PHE A 63 -16.01 -0.34 5.37
CA PHE A 63 -16.85 -0.93 6.42
C PHE A 63 -18.05 -0.05 6.80
N ALA A 64 -18.02 1.26 6.49
CA ALA A 64 -19.11 2.20 6.84
C ALA A 64 -20.37 1.97 5.99
N GLY A 65 -20.19 1.47 4.77
CA GLY A 65 -21.25 0.96 3.92
C GLY A 65 -20.62 -0.15 3.07
N PRO A 66 -20.79 -1.44 3.41
CA PRO A 66 -20.02 -2.56 2.86
C PRO A 66 -20.10 -2.59 1.33
N SER A 67 -19.07 -2.02 0.70
CA SER A 67 -19.00 -1.72 -0.72
C SER A 67 -17.55 -1.71 -1.18
N TYR A 68 -17.35 -2.00 -2.47
CA TYR A 68 -16.06 -1.94 -3.13
C TYR A 68 -15.97 -0.73 -4.06
N PHE A 69 -14.79 -0.13 -4.13
CA PHE A 69 -14.49 1.03 -4.97
C PHE A 69 -13.17 0.83 -5.71
N GLY A 70 -13.03 1.47 -6.88
CA GLY A 70 -11.74 1.63 -7.53
C GLY A 70 -11.01 2.86 -6.99
N VAL A 71 -9.72 2.97 -7.30
CA VAL A 71 -8.95 4.18 -7.04
C VAL A 71 -9.42 5.30 -7.98
N SER A 72 -9.69 6.48 -7.43
CA SER A 72 -10.09 7.66 -8.21
C SER A 72 -8.88 8.38 -8.83
N GLU A 73 -9.12 9.52 -9.46
CA GLU A 73 -8.07 10.40 -9.97
C GLU A 73 -7.06 10.79 -8.89
N ARG A 74 -5.82 10.99 -9.32
CA ARG A 74 -4.69 11.38 -8.47
C ARG A 74 -4.92 12.79 -7.89
N SER A 75 -4.88 12.91 -6.56
CA SER A 75 -5.04 14.20 -5.87
C SER A 75 -3.77 15.05 -5.78
N GLY A 76 -2.58 14.44 -5.92
CA GLY A 76 -1.32 15.18 -5.85
C GLY A 76 -0.07 14.30 -5.82
N ILE A 77 1.07 14.91 -5.51
CA ILE A 77 2.35 14.22 -5.33
C ILE A 77 2.71 14.26 -3.83
N PRO A 78 2.77 13.11 -3.13
CA PRO A 78 3.23 13.07 -1.74
C PRO A 78 4.60 13.70 -1.60
N TRP A 79 4.85 14.39 -0.48
CA TRP A 79 6.14 15.03 -0.17
C TRP A 79 6.58 16.15 -1.12
N LYS A 80 5.67 16.62 -1.99
CA LYS A 80 5.90 17.73 -2.92
C LYS A 80 4.92 18.89 -2.76
N ALA A 81 3.76 18.66 -2.15
CA ALA A 81 2.94 19.76 -1.68
C ALA A 81 3.73 20.43 -0.56
N ASP A 82 4.15 21.68 -0.75
CA ASP A 82 4.66 22.48 0.35
C ASP A 82 3.52 22.61 1.36
N PRO A 83 3.64 22.06 2.60
CA PRO A 83 2.63 22.31 3.62
C PRO A 83 2.55 23.80 4.01
N TYR A 84 3.49 24.61 3.52
CA TYR A 84 3.63 26.04 3.76
C TYR A 84 3.60 26.87 2.47
N ASP A 85 2.98 26.40 1.38
CA ASP A 85 2.83 27.20 0.16
C ASP A 85 2.10 28.52 0.50
N GLY A 86 2.86 29.61 0.70
CA GLY A 86 2.37 30.91 1.18
C GLY A 86 2.58 31.25 2.67
N ILE A 87 3.34 30.46 3.45
CA ILE A 87 3.73 30.77 4.83
C ILE A 87 5.26 30.80 4.91
N ASP A 88 5.84 32.00 5.08
CA ASP A 88 7.29 32.25 4.99
C ASP A 88 8.17 31.50 6.02
N SER A 89 7.61 30.73 6.96
CA SER A 89 8.36 29.86 7.88
C SER A 89 7.43 28.89 8.62
N PRO A 90 7.87 27.65 8.92
CA PRO A 90 7.19 26.80 9.89
C PRO A 90 7.18 27.50 11.27
N PRO A 91 6.12 27.36 12.08
CA PRO A 91 6.12 27.88 13.44
C PRO A 91 7.30 27.27 14.22
N PRO A 92 7.97 28.04 15.09
CA PRO A 92 9.07 27.52 15.87
C PRO A 92 8.60 26.31 16.68
N LEU A 93 9.39 25.22 16.63
CA LEU A 93 9.21 24.08 17.51
C LEU A 93 9.47 24.58 18.94
N ASN A 94 8.41 24.71 19.74
CA ASN A 94 8.54 24.96 21.16
C ASN A 94 9.17 23.71 21.80
N GLY A 95 10.47 23.78 22.08
CA GLY A 95 11.16 22.91 23.03
C GLY A 95 11.01 23.40 24.45
#